data_AF-A0A7S3EZE5-F1
#
_entry.id   AF-A0A7S3EZE5-F1
#
_cell.length_a   1.000
_cell.length_b   1.000
_cell.length_c   1.000
_cell.angle_alpha   90.00
_cell.angle_beta   90.00
_cell.angle_gamma   90.00
#
_symmetry.space_group_name_H-M   'P 1'
#
loop_
_entity.id
_entity.type
_entity.pdbx_description
1 polymer ?
#
loop_
_entity_poly.entity_id
_entity_poly.type
_entity_poly.pdbx_seq_one_letter_code
_entity_poly.pdbx_strand_id
1 'polypeptide(L)'
;MDAAHKRKPMLLPELRRKLSEINKQLELMKQVLLMLEEAFGARLYTGPMFVKYNDLLRDFGANLEGCKGNKYITTTHVINSAIVKLSKLTIATKVYRGVGGGVLPESFWRPNKQGVKGGIEMAFMSTTFERGVAMEYAKSDRGKPALVFEMQMGMVDRGAELDWVSQYPHEKECVFAPLTGIEVLGTRVESAVLVIEARLSVNLN
;
A
#
# COMPACT_ATOMS: atom_id res chain seq x y z
N MET A 1 -14.63 15.71 6.94
CA MET A 1 -13.16 15.71 6.96
C MET A 1 -12.71 16.63 8.06
N ASP A 2 -12.01 16.10 9.05
CA ASP A 2 -11.40 16.88 10.12
C ASP A 2 -10.43 17.92 9.51
N ALA A 3 -10.49 19.17 9.99
CA ALA A 3 -9.68 20.27 9.48
C ALA A 3 -8.17 20.04 9.71
N ALA A 4 -7.81 19.17 10.66
CA ALA A 4 -6.43 18.85 11.03
C ALA A 4 -5.64 18.14 9.91
N HIS A 5 -6.30 17.44 8.98
CA HIS A 5 -5.64 16.52 8.04
C HIS A 5 -5.79 16.95 6.57
N LYS A 6 -6.02 18.23 6.30
CA LYS A 6 -6.12 18.74 4.92
C LYS A 6 -4.79 18.57 4.17
N ARG A 7 -4.88 18.06 2.94
CA ARG A 7 -3.75 17.95 2.00
C ARG A 7 -3.09 19.31 1.79
N LYS A 8 -1.77 19.36 1.92
CA LYS A 8 -0.97 20.56 1.62
C LYS A 8 -0.22 20.38 0.30
N PRO A 9 -0.18 21.40 -0.58
CA PRO A 9 0.68 21.36 -1.75
C PRO A 9 2.15 21.25 -1.32
N MET A 10 2.95 20.53 -2.09
CA MET A 10 4.40 20.46 -1.94
C MET A 10 5.01 21.10 -3.17
N LEU A 11 5.80 22.16 -2.98
CA LEU A 11 6.42 22.86 -4.08
C LEU A 11 7.56 22.02 -4.67
N LEU A 12 7.85 22.19 -5.96
CA LEU A 12 8.90 21.44 -6.63
C LEU A 12 10.29 21.56 -5.96
N PRO A 13 10.74 22.73 -5.48
CA PRO A 13 12.01 22.82 -4.74
C PRO A 13 12.02 21.98 -3.46
N GLU A 14 10.90 21.92 -2.75
CA GLU A 14 10.76 21.09 -1.55
C GLU A 14 10.81 19.60 -1.89
N LEU A 15 10.10 19.17 -2.93
CA LEU A 15 10.13 17.78 -3.40
C LEU A 15 11.55 17.37 -3.82
N ARG A 16 12.27 18.24 -4.55
CA ARG A 16 13.68 18.00 -4.94
C ARG A 16 14.60 17.88 -3.73
N ARG A 17 14.41 18.73 -2.71
CA ARG A 17 15.18 18.65 -1.46
C ARG A 17 14.96 17.30 -0.76
N LYS A 18 13.71 16.92 -0.55
CA LYS A 18 13.37 15.64 0.10
C LYS A 18 13.86 14.43 -0.71
N LEU A 19 13.72 14.48 -2.03
CA LEU A 19 14.27 13.46 -2.94
C LEU A 19 15.79 13.33 -2.80
N SER A 20 16.51 14.45 -2.70
CA SER A 20 17.97 14.44 -2.48
C SER A 20 18.33 13.77 -1.15
N GLU A 21 17.56 14.01 -0.09
CA GLU A 21 17.78 13.38 1.23
C GLU A 21 17.57 11.86 1.20
N ILE A 22 16.51 11.39 0.51
CA ILE A 22 16.29 9.96 0.30
C ILE A 22 17.39 9.35 -0.56
N ASN A 23 17.80 10.02 -1.64
CA ASN A 23 18.84 9.52 -2.53
C ASN A 23 20.21 9.40 -1.84
N LYS A 24 20.54 10.28 -0.89
CA LYS A 24 21.74 10.11 -0.06
C LYS A 24 21.70 8.79 0.73
N GLN A 25 20.54 8.39 1.26
CA GLN A 25 20.40 7.12 1.98
C GLN A 25 20.54 5.92 1.03
N LEU A 26 19.92 5.97 -0.15
CA LEU A 26 20.05 4.93 -1.18
C LEU A 26 21.51 4.78 -1.64
N GLU A 27 22.21 5.90 -1.85
CA GLU A 27 23.61 5.94 -2.25
C GLU A 27 24.53 5.28 -1.19
N LEU A 28 24.32 5.60 0.10
CA LEU A 28 25.04 4.97 1.20
C LEU A 28 24.87 3.45 1.24
N MET A 29 23.71 2.95 0.81
CA MET A 29 23.39 1.53 0.70
C MET A 29 23.77 0.92 -0.67
N LYS A 30 24.45 1.69 -1.54
CA LYS A 30 24.82 1.30 -2.91
C LYS A 30 23.61 0.86 -3.75
N GLN A 31 22.47 1.49 -3.54
CA GLN A 31 21.23 1.23 -4.27
C GLN A 31 21.03 2.22 -5.41
N VAL A 32 20.16 1.86 -6.35
CA VAL A 32 19.74 2.73 -7.44
C VAL A 32 18.97 3.93 -6.89
N LEU A 33 19.35 5.13 -7.32
CA LEU A 33 18.71 6.38 -6.89
C LEU A 33 17.32 6.54 -7.49
N LEU A 34 16.46 7.27 -6.80
CA LEU A 34 15.16 7.70 -7.30
C LEU A 34 15.30 8.84 -8.31
N MET A 35 14.47 8.78 -9.34
CA MET A 35 14.21 9.84 -10.30
C MET A 35 13.11 10.78 -9.77
N LEU A 36 13.00 11.97 -10.37
CA LEU A 36 11.96 12.93 -9.98
C LEU A 36 10.56 12.41 -10.32
N GLU A 37 10.42 11.69 -11.42
CA GLU A 37 9.19 11.06 -11.89
C GLU A 37 8.68 10.03 -10.88
N GLU A 38 9.59 9.25 -10.28
CA GLU A 38 9.29 8.28 -9.23
C GLU A 38 8.77 8.97 -7.97
N ALA A 39 9.38 10.09 -7.58
CA ALA A 39 8.88 10.91 -6.48
C ALA A 39 7.48 11.49 -6.76
N PHE A 40 7.22 11.93 -8.00
CA PHE A 40 5.88 12.37 -8.41
C PHE A 40 4.87 11.23 -8.41
N GLY A 41 5.22 10.06 -8.94
CA GLY A 41 4.37 8.87 -8.95
C GLY A 41 3.98 8.47 -7.54
N ALA A 42 4.96 8.35 -6.63
CA ALA A 42 4.71 8.05 -5.23
C ALA A 42 3.79 9.09 -4.56
N ARG A 43 4.04 10.39 -4.78
CA ARG A 43 3.16 11.45 -4.25
C ARG A 43 1.73 11.34 -4.77
N LEU A 44 1.56 11.09 -6.07
CA LEU A 44 0.24 10.97 -6.69
C LEU A 44 -0.51 9.75 -6.14
N TYR A 45 0.20 8.63 -5.96
CA TYR A 45 -0.35 7.41 -5.36
C TYR A 45 -0.91 7.69 -3.97
N THR A 46 -0.18 8.35 -3.07
CA THR A 46 -0.72 8.66 -1.72
C THR A 46 -1.94 9.61 -1.72
N GLY A 47 -2.24 10.24 -2.86
CA GLY A 47 -3.42 11.09 -3.02
C GLY A 47 -4.60 10.35 -3.64
N PRO A 48 -5.66 11.05 -4.08
CA PRO A 48 -6.87 10.43 -4.63
C PRO A 48 -6.66 9.61 -5.92
N MET A 49 -5.47 9.67 -6.53
CA MET A 49 -5.19 8.91 -7.75
C MET A 49 -5.03 7.41 -7.50
N PHE A 50 -4.76 6.96 -6.27
CA PHE A 50 -4.69 5.52 -5.96
C PHE A 50 -5.93 4.75 -6.39
N VAL A 51 -7.12 5.38 -6.31
CA VAL A 51 -8.39 4.79 -6.72
C VAL A 51 -8.30 4.37 -8.20
N LYS A 52 -7.87 5.28 -9.07
CA LYS A 52 -7.77 5.01 -10.52
C LYS A 52 -6.71 3.94 -10.82
N TYR A 53 -5.55 4.02 -10.17
CA TYR A 53 -4.48 3.06 -10.40
C TYR A 53 -4.88 1.66 -9.94
N ASN A 54 -5.45 1.55 -8.74
CA ASN A 54 -5.82 0.27 -8.15
C ASN A 54 -7.03 -0.35 -8.85
N ASP A 55 -8.04 0.43 -9.21
CA ASP A 55 -9.22 -0.09 -9.90
C ASP A 55 -8.88 -0.59 -11.30
N LEU A 56 -7.93 0.07 -11.99
CA LEU A 56 -7.41 -0.42 -13.25
C LEU A 56 -6.66 -1.76 -13.10
N LEU A 57 -5.84 -1.90 -12.06
CA LEU A 57 -5.10 -3.14 -11.79
C LEU A 57 -6.00 -4.29 -11.32
N ARG A 58 -7.14 -3.98 -10.70
CA ARG A 58 -8.14 -4.97 -10.27
C ARG A 58 -9.19 -5.30 -11.35
N ASP A 59 -9.16 -4.61 -12.48
CA ASP A 59 -10.16 -4.70 -13.55
C ASP A 59 -11.60 -4.37 -13.06
N PHE A 60 -11.73 -3.36 -12.20
CA PHE A 60 -13.02 -2.97 -11.61
C PHE A 60 -13.79 -2.02 -12.54
N GLY A 61 -14.58 -2.62 -13.44
CA GLY A 61 -15.30 -2.00 -14.56
C GLY A 61 -15.90 -0.60 -14.35
N ALA A 62 -16.81 -0.41 -13.39
CA ALA A 62 -17.52 0.87 -13.21
C ALA A 62 -16.59 2.05 -12.89
N ASN A 63 -15.47 1.81 -12.22
CA ASN A 63 -14.51 2.86 -11.87
C ASN A 63 -13.55 3.19 -13.03
N LEU A 64 -13.49 2.35 -14.08
CA LEU A 64 -12.68 2.59 -15.27
C LEU A 64 -13.23 3.74 -16.12
N GLU A 65 -14.52 4.07 -16.04
CA GLU A 65 -15.08 5.26 -16.70
C GLU A 65 -14.40 6.54 -16.21
N GLY A 66 -14.10 6.61 -14.91
CA GLY A 66 -13.36 7.72 -14.29
C GLY A 66 -11.93 7.87 -14.83
N CYS A 67 -11.37 6.83 -15.46
CA CYS A 67 -10.07 6.86 -16.12
C CYS A 67 -10.14 7.44 -17.55
N LYS A 68 -11.33 7.63 -18.12
CA LYS A 68 -11.55 8.20 -19.47
C LYS A 68 -10.68 7.52 -20.56
N GLY A 69 -10.56 6.19 -20.49
CA GLY A 69 -9.75 5.39 -21.42
C GLY A 69 -8.23 5.44 -21.18
N ASN A 70 -7.75 6.24 -20.23
CA ASN A 70 -6.33 6.25 -19.87
C ASN A 70 -5.98 5.02 -19.03
N LYS A 71 -4.95 4.29 -19.47
CA LYS A 71 -4.47 3.08 -18.79
C LYS A 71 -3.42 3.34 -17.71
N TYR A 72 -2.95 4.58 -17.58
CA TYR A 72 -1.92 5.02 -16.63
C TYR A 72 -0.63 4.18 -16.62
N ILE A 73 -0.33 3.48 -17.72
CA ILE A 73 0.76 2.48 -17.84
C ILE A 73 2.08 3.03 -17.31
N THR A 74 2.52 4.17 -17.84
CA THR A 74 3.79 4.80 -17.44
C THR A 74 3.81 5.16 -15.96
N THR A 75 2.71 5.71 -15.43
CA THR A 75 2.63 6.11 -14.03
C THR A 75 2.66 4.90 -13.10
N THR A 76 1.97 3.82 -13.47
CA THR A 76 2.02 2.54 -12.75
C THR A 76 3.43 1.97 -12.69
N HIS A 77 4.17 1.94 -13.81
CA HIS A 77 5.56 1.50 -13.82
C HIS A 77 6.48 2.38 -12.97
N VAL A 78 6.30 3.70 -13.05
CA VAL A 78 7.08 4.67 -12.26
C VAL A 78 6.80 4.51 -10.75
N ILE A 79 5.55 4.30 -10.34
CA ILE A 79 5.22 4.00 -8.94
C ILE A 79 5.87 2.69 -8.50
N ASN A 80 5.75 1.62 -9.31
CA ASN A 80 6.34 0.33 -8.97
C ASN A 80 7.87 0.43 -8.82
N SER A 81 8.54 1.15 -9.73
CA SER A 81 9.98 1.41 -9.64
C SER A 81 10.36 2.19 -8.37
N ALA A 82 9.56 3.18 -7.98
CA ALA A 82 9.73 3.88 -6.71
C ALA A 82 9.65 2.92 -5.51
N ILE A 83 8.67 2.01 -5.51
CA ILE A 83 8.48 1.02 -4.43
C ILE A 83 9.67 0.07 -4.32
N VAL A 84 10.16 -0.46 -5.45
CA VAL A 84 11.31 -1.37 -5.49
C VAL A 84 12.55 -0.71 -4.90
N LYS A 85 12.79 0.58 -5.18
CA LYS A 85 13.93 1.33 -4.64
C LYS A 85 13.75 1.71 -3.17
N LEU A 86 12.58 2.25 -2.80
CA LEU A 86 12.29 2.69 -1.43
C LEU A 86 12.17 1.54 -0.43
N SER A 87 11.74 0.34 -0.86
CA SER A 87 11.68 -0.83 0.01
C SER A 87 13.05 -1.23 0.59
N LYS A 88 14.15 -0.84 -0.06
CA LYS A 88 15.51 -1.09 0.43
C LYS A 88 15.81 -0.32 1.72
N LEU A 89 15.23 0.87 1.88
CA LEU A 89 15.39 1.71 3.07
C LEU A 89 14.46 1.33 4.21
N THR A 90 13.34 0.69 3.90
CA THR A 90 12.30 0.40 4.90
C THR A 90 12.79 -0.67 5.87
N ILE A 91 12.64 -0.40 7.16
CA ILE A 91 12.97 -1.36 8.22
C ILE A 91 11.83 -2.38 8.31
N ALA A 92 12.16 -3.67 8.22
CA ALA A 92 11.17 -4.73 8.31
C ALA A 92 10.49 -4.71 9.68
N THR A 93 9.17 -4.54 9.67
CA THR A 93 8.33 -4.55 10.87
C THR A 93 6.94 -5.06 10.50
N LYS A 94 6.05 -5.10 11.47
CA LYS A 94 4.64 -5.40 11.27
C LYS A 94 3.92 -4.19 10.67
N VAL A 95 3.07 -4.44 9.68
CA VAL A 95 2.20 -3.46 9.04
C VAL A 95 0.77 -3.93 9.03
N TYR A 96 -0.15 -2.98 8.90
CA TYR A 96 -1.57 -3.21 9.06
C TYR A 96 -2.34 -2.66 7.86
N ARG A 97 -3.41 -3.33 7.45
CA ARG A 97 -4.31 -2.85 6.40
C ARG A 97 -5.76 -3.03 6.83
N GLY A 98 -6.46 -1.92 7.01
CA GLY A 98 -7.91 -1.92 7.19
C GLY A 98 -8.63 -2.13 5.88
N VAL A 99 -9.70 -2.93 5.89
CA VAL A 99 -10.64 -3.09 4.78
C VAL A 99 -12.05 -2.90 5.33
N GLY A 100 -12.73 -1.87 4.86
CA GLY A 100 -14.12 -1.58 5.20
C GLY A 100 -15.07 -2.10 4.13
N GLY A 101 -16.20 -2.67 4.55
CA GLY A 101 -17.35 -2.89 3.68
C GLY A 101 -17.27 -4.05 2.69
N GLY A 102 -16.29 -4.94 2.84
CA GLY A 102 -16.07 -6.08 1.94
C GLY A 102 -16.07 -7.44 2.66
N VAL A 103 -16.39 -8.49 1.92
CA VAL A 103 -16.23 -9.89 2.33
C VAL A 103 -15.22 -10.53 1.40
N LEU A 104 -14.24 -11.25 1.97
CA LEU A 104 -13.27 -12.00 1.18
C LEU A 104 -13.92 -13.27 0.61
N PRO A 105 -13.56 -13.67 -0.63
CA PRO A 105 -14.16 -14.85 -1.26
C PRO A 105 -13.90 -16.11 -0.43
N GLU A 106 -14.77 -17.10 -0.56
CA GLU A 106 -14.67 -18.36 0.19
C GLU A 106 -13.33 -19.07 0.00
N SER A 107 -12.77 -19.00 -1.22
CA SER A 107 -11.45 -19.55 -1.56
C SER A 107 -10.31 -18.95 -0.74
N PHE A 108 -10.47 -17.73 -0.21
CA PHE A 108 -9.47 -17.08 0.64
C PHE A 108 -9.26 -17.85 1.96
N TRP A 109 -10.30 -18.55 2.43
CA TRP A 109 -10.32 -19.18 3.74
C TRP A 109 -10.00 -20.68 3.72
N ARG A 110 -10.11 -21.31 2.55
CA ARG A 110 -9.94 -22.75 2.37
C ARG A 110 -8.52 -23.06 1.89
N PRO A 111 -7.79 -23.98 2.55
CA PRO A 111 -6.52 -24.45 2.03
C PRO A 111 -6.68 -25.03 0.62
N ASN A 112 -5.79 -24.64 -0.29
CA ASN A 112 -5.69 -25.21 -1.62
C ASN A 112 -5.02 -26.60 -1.59
N LYS A 113 -4.75 -27.19 -2.76
CA LYS A 113 -4.10 -28.51 -2.88
C LYS A 113 -2.68 -28.54 -2.27
N GLN A 114 -2.04 -27.39 -2.10
CA GLN A 114 -0.73 -27.22 -1.50
C GLN A 114 -0.80 -26.89 0.00
N GLY A 115 -1.99 -26.87 0.60
CA GLY A 115 -2.18 -26.60 2.03
C GLY A 115 -2.18 -25.11 2.41
N VAL A 116 -2.18 -24.20 1.44
CA VAL A 116 -2.11 -22.75 1.65
C VAL A 116 -3.49 -22.11 1.49
N LYS A 117 -3.83 -21.14 2.34
CA LYS A 117 -5.04 -20.31 2.24
C LYS A 117 -4.67 -18.83 2.21
N GLY A 118 -5.42 -18.04 1.46
CA GLY A 118 -5.18 -16.62 1.27
C GLY A 118 -5.49 -16.16 -0.15
N GLY A 119 -4.82 -15.11 -0.61
CA GLY A 119 -5.12 -14.48 -1.89
C GLY A 119 -4.02 -13.58 -2.41
N ILE A 120 -4.29 -12.93 -3.54
CA ILE A 120 -3.37 -12.01 -4.21
C ILE A 120 -4.07 -10.66 -4.32
N GLU A 121 -3.43 -9.60 -3.83
CA GLU A 121 -3.86 -8.23 -4.11
C GLU A 121 -3.30 -7.82 -5.48
N MET A 122 -4.19 -7.66 -6.45
CA MET A 122 -3.82 -7.36 -7.84
C MET A 122 -3.27 -5.95 -8.02
N ALA A 123 -3.67 -5.03 -7.15
CA ALA A 123 -3.23 -3.64 -7.18
C ALA A 123 -2.07 -3.36 -6.21
N PHE A 124 -1.57 -2.12 -6.20
CA PHE A 124 -0.72 -1.66 -5.11
C PHE A 124 -1.46 -1.78 -3.77
N MET A 125 -0.77 -2.26 -2.74
CA MET A 125 -1.37 -2.51 -1.45
C MET A 125 -0.88 -1.51 -0.40
N SER A 126 -1.67 -0.46 -0.16
CA SER A 126 -1.43 0.45 0.97
C SER A 126 -1.61 -0.26 2.31
N THR A 127 -0.64 -0.08 3.19
CA THR A 127 -0.66 -0.50 4.59
C THR A 127 -0.17 0.66 5.45
N THR A 128 -0.23 0.51 6.76
CA THR A 128 0.27 1.49 7.72
C THR A 128 1.13 0.81 8.77
N PHE A 129 2.13 1.50 9.30
CA PHE A 129 2.85 1.08 10.50
C PHE A 129 2.00 1.19 11.77
N GLU A 130 0.95 2.02 11.73
CA GLU A 130 0.13 2.35 12.89
C GLU A 130 -1.16 1.54 12.90
N ARG A 131 -1.25 0.58 13.82
CA ARG A 131 -2.42 -0.29 13.96
C ARG A 131 -3.73 0.48 14.11
N GLY A 132 -3.71 1.59 14.86
CA GLY A 132 -4.87 2.44 15.09
C GLY A 132 -5.48 2.99 13.80
N VAL A 133 -4.63 3.42 12.86
CA VAL A 133 -5.04 3.95 11.55
C VAL A 133 -5.77 2.87 10.75
N ALA A 134 -5.25 1.64 10.71
CA ALA A 134 -5.91 0.52 10.03
C ALA A 134 -7.26 0.15 10.68
N MET A 135 -7.33 0.18 12.02
CA MET A 135 -8.56 -0.11 12.76
C MET A 135 -9.65 0.95 12.54
N GLU A 136 -9.28 2.22 12.47
CA GLU A 136 -10.20 3.31 12.13
C GLU A 136 -10.71 3.17 10.71
N TYR A 137 -9.80 2.92 9.75
CA TYR A 137 -10.16 2.71 8.35
C TYR A 137 -11.11 1.52 8.17
N ALA A 138 -10.85 0.39 8.83
CA ALA A 138 -11.71 -0.79 8.74
C ALA A 138 -13.16 -0.52 9.20
N LYS A 139 -13.35 0.42 10.14
CA LYS A 139 -14.65 0.78 10.72
C LYS A 139 -15.35 1.94 10.01
N SER A 140 -14.79 2.46 8.91
CA SER A 140 -15.34 3.63 8.24
C SER A 140 -16.72 3.39 7.61
N ASP A 141 -17.04 2.14 7.25
CA ASP A 141 -18.33 1.75 6.66
C ASP A 141 -19.25 1.13 7.73
N ARG A 142 -20.03 1.99 8.40
CA ARG A 142 -20.86 1.60 9.55
C ARG A 142 -21.85 0.51 9.19
N GLY A 143 -21.93 -0.52 10.04
CA GLY A 143 -22.86 -1.64 9.88
C GLY A 143 -22.41 -2.71 8.87
N LYS A 144 -21.24 -2.54 8.25
CA LYS A 144 -20.64 -3.57 7.39
C LYS A 144 -19.46 -4.28 8.08
N PRO A 145 -19.04 -5.46 7.57
CA PRO A 145 -17.87 -6.16 8.09
C PRO A 145 -16.62 -5.27 8.07
N ALA A 146 -15.85 -5.34 9.16
CA ALA A 146 -14.58 -4.66 9.33
C ALA A 146 -13.46 -5.71 9.44
N LEU A 147 -12.47 -5.58 8.56
CA LEU A 147 -11.34 -6.50 8.47
C LEU A 147 -10.04 -5.73 8.66
N VAL A 148 -9.09 -6.30 9.40
CA VAL A 148 -7.72 -5.80 9.46
C VAL A 148 -6.75 -6.94 9.16
N PHE A 149 -5.92 -6.75 8.15
CA PHE A 149 -4.74 -7.59 7.97
C PHE A 149 -3.63 -7.09 8.88
N GLU A 150 -3.01 -8.03 9.59
CA GLU A 150 -1.81 -7.83 10.39
C GLU A 150 -0.70 -8.68 9.78
N MET A 151 0.33 -8.02 9.27
CA MET A 151 1.28 -8.63 8.34
C MET A 151 2.71 -8.32 8.74
N GLN A 152 3.53 -9.36 8.89
CA GLN A 152 4.96 -9.20 9.18
C GLN A 152 5.75 -9.11 7.87
N MET A 153 6.52 -8.02 7.69
CA MET A 153 7.49 -7.92 6.60
C MET A 153 8.61 -8.96 6.74
N GLY A 154 9.03 -9.50 5.60
CA GLY A 154 10.15 -10.44 5.50
C GLY A 154 11.48 -9.78 5.17
N MET A 155 12.53 -10.59 5.04
CA MET A 155 13.85 -10.14 4.59
C MET A 155 13.81 -9.54 3.18
N VAL A 156 13.05 -10.19 2.29
CA VAL A 156 12.80 -9.73 0.91
C VAL A 156 11.51 -8.91 0.85
N ASP A 157 10.49 -9.35 1.59
CA ASP A 157 9.14 -8.82 1.48
C ASP A 157 8.92 -7.53 2.27
N ARG A 158 9.54 -6.44 1.80
CA ARG A 158 9.44 -5.10 2.37
C ARG A 158 8.65 -4.18 1.45
N GLY A 159 7.77 -3.38 2.05
CA GLY A 159 7.08 -2.30 1.36
C GLY A 159 7.92 -1.03 1.34
N ALA A 160 7.43 0.01 0.68
CA ALA A 160 8.03 1.33 0.63
C ALA A 160 7.33 2.29 1.58
N GLU A 161 8.07 2.85 2.54
CA GLU A 161 7.60 3.96 3.36
C GLU A 161 7.45 5.25 2.52
N LEU A 162 6.27 5.87 2.56
CA LEU A 162 5.94 7.05 1.75
C LEU A 162 5.74 8.34 2.57
N ASP A 163 5.93 8.32 3.89
CA ASP A 163 5.67 9.46 4.79
C ASP A 163 6.29 10.77 4.28
N TRP A 164 7.55 10.70 3.82
CA TRP A 164 8.31 11.85 3.34
C TRP A 164 7.65 12.58 2.15
N VAL A 165 6.92 11.86 1.29
CA VAL A 165 6.32 12.36 0.04
C VAL A 165 4.79 12.35 0.06
N SER A 166 4.17 11.80 1.11
CA SER A 166 2.74 11.56 1.17
C SER A 166 1.89 12.83 1.17
N GLN A 167 0.67 12.73 0.63
CA GLN A 167 -0.40 13.72 0.81
C GLN A 167 -1.10 13.57 2.16
N TYR A 168 -0.94 12.43 2.84
CA TYR A 168 -1.44 12.11 4.17
C TYR A 168 -0.35 11.52 5.09
N PRO A 169 0.68 12.30 5.48
CA PRO A 169 1.81 11.83 6.31
C PRO A 169 1.40 11.12 7.63
N HIS A 170 0.30 11.57 8.23
CA HIS A 170 -0.24 11.01 9.48
C HIS A 170 -0.71 9.55 9.35
N GLU A 171 -0.98 9.05 8.15
CA GLU A 171 -1.36 7.65 7.92
C GLU A 171 -0.18 6.68 8.02
N LYS A 172 1.07 7.19 8.07
CA LYS A 172 2.29 6.37 8.18
C LYS A 172 2.30 5.23 7.17
N GLU A 173 2.02 5.59 5.92
CA GLU A 173 1.80 4.64 4.84
C GLU A 173 3.07 3.88 4.47
N CYS A 174 2.94 2.56 4.37
CA CYS A 174 3.86 1.67 3.70
C CYS A 174 3.13 0.94 2.56
N VAL A 175 3.61 1.07 1.34
CA VAL A 175 2.96 0.47 0.16
C VAL A 175 3.73 -0.73 -0.36
N PHE A 176 3.02 -1.77 -0.78
CA PHE A 176 3.59 -2.90 -1.51
C PHE A 176 3.23 -2.85 -2.99
N ALA A 177 4.10 -3.44 -3.81
CA ALA A 177 3.91 -3.56 -5.25
C ALA A 177 2.64 -4.38 -5.59
N PRO A 178 2.12 -4.26 -6.83
CA PRO A 178 1.03 -5.09 -7.30
C PRO A 178 1.39 -6.58 -7.24
N LEU A 179 0.35 -7.43 -7.23
CA LEU A 179 0.48 -8.89 -7.13
C LEU A 179 1.11 -9.35 -5.81
N THR A 180 0.87 -8.62 -4.72
CA THR A 180 1.31 -9.04 -3.39
C THR A 180 0.50 -10.26 -2.96
N GLY A 181 1.19 -11.35 -2.64
CA GLY A 181 0.62 -12.55 -2.05
C GLY A 181 0.37 -12.37 -0.55
N ILE A 182 -0.80 -12.81 -0.10
CA ILE A 182 -1.23 -12.77 1.30
C ILE A 182 -1.60 -14.19 1.71
N GLU A 183 -0.83 -14.78 2.60
CA GLU A 183 -1.09 -16.10 3.18
C GLU A 183 -1.68 -15.96 4.58
N VAL A 184 -2.82 -16.58 4.85
CA VAL A 184 -3.49 -16.53 6.15
C VAL A 184 -2.86 -17.54 7.12
N LEU A 185 -2.31 -17.03 8.21
CA LEU A 185 -1.73 -17.84 9.30
C LEU A 185 -2.76 -18.10 10.40
N GLY A 186 -3.57 -17.09 10.72
CA GLY A 186 -4.51 -17.15 11.83
C GLY A 186 -5.54 -16.04 11.74
N THR A 187 -6.56 -16.15 12.58
CA THR A 187 -7.61 -15.14 12.70
C THR A 187 -8.02 -14.98 14.15
N ARG A 188 -8.34 -13.76 14.54
CA ARG A 188 -8.93 -13.44 15.84
C ARG A 188 -9.93 -12.31 15.70
N VAL A 189 -10.90 -12.24 16.61
CA VAL A 189 -11.88 -11.15 16.65
C VAL A 189 -11.49 -10.19 17.76
N GLU A 190 -11.37 -8.92 17.42
CA GLU A 190 -11.15 -7.84 18.38
C GLU A 190 -12.30 -6.84 18.32
N SER A 191 -13.11 -6.83 19.38
CA SER A 191 -14.40 -6.12 19.41
C SER A 191 -15.33 -6.58 18.26
N ALA A 192 -15.39 -5.82 17.17
CA ALA A 192 -16.21 -6.09 15.99
C ALA A 192 -15.36 -6.12 14.70
N VAL A 193 -14.04 -6.25 14.83
CA VAL A 193 -13.10 -6.34 13.71
C VAL A 193 -12.51 -7.75 13.67
N LEU A 194 -12.60 -8.39 12.51
CA LEU A 194 -11.87 -9.64 12.26
C LEU A 194 -10.44 -9.28 11.87
N VAL A 195 -9.49 -9.66 12.73
CA VAL A 195 -8.06 -9.50 12.47
C VAL A 195 -7.53 -10.77 11.84
N ILE A 196 -6.87 -10.63 10.70
CA ILE A 196 -6.26 -11.71 9.92
C ILE A 196 -4.75 -11.58 10.09
N GLU A 197 -4.15 -12.54 10.78
CA GLU A 197 -2.70 -12.67 10.84
C GLU A 197 -2.22 -13.32 9.55
N ALA A 198 -1.33 -12.63 8.82
CA ALA A 198 -0.92 -13.06 7.50
C ALA A 198 0.58 -12.89 7.26
N ARG A 199 1.12 -13.73 6.37
CA ARG A 199 2.45 -13.56 5.79
C ARG A 199 2.32 -12.89 4.43
N LEU A 200 3.26 -11.99 4.15
CA LEU A 200 3.41 -11.33 2.86
C LEU A 200 4.42 -12.05 1.99
N SER A 201 4.15 -12.08 0.70
CA SER A 201 5.15 -12.36 -0.32
C SER A 201 5.02 -11.37 -1.46
N VAL A 202 6.12 -10.74 -1.84
CA VAL A 202 6.21 -9.88 -3.02
C VAL A 202 7.19 -10.47 -4.00
N ASN A 203 6.84 -10.43 -5.28
CA ASN A 203 7.77 -10.76 -6.34
C ASN A 203 8.51 -9.47 -6.74
N LEU A 204 9.70 -9.25 -6.16
CA LEU A 204 10.51 -8.05 -6.40
C LEU A 204 11.52 -8.21 -7.56
N ASN A 205 11.33 -9.21 -8.42
CA ASN A 205 12.23 -9.50 -9.55
C ASN A 205 11.79 -8.81 -10.85
#